data_AF-A0AAW1T4U1-F1
#
_entry.id   AF-A0AAW1T4U1-F1
#
_cell.length_a   1.000
_cell.length_b   1.000
_cell.length_c   1.000
_cell.angle_alpha   90.00
_cell.angle_beta   90.00
_cell.angle_gamma   90.00
#
_symmetry.space_group_name_H-M   'P 1'
#
loop_
_entity.id
_entity.type
_entity.pdbx_description
1 polymer ?
#
loop_
_entity_poly.entity_id
_entity_poly.type
_entity_poly.pdbx_seq_one_letter_code
_entity_poly.pdbx_strand_id
1 'polypeptide(L)'
;MLTAQRQICLQGNRSFKPACKRTSDGSSRSAVGVRVVAEEAPEKLSGVKEGSRIRVSRSLPIYHSPKFKEGLDLEGKEGEVLSDVSQFKGKTLSSTLPYKVQFMVPHGEAGEVKVIAHLNGTEFEPL
;
A
#
# COMPACT_ATOMS: atom_id res chain seq x y z
N MET A 1 28.83 -11.55 48.21
CA MET A 1 29.19 -10.13 48.06
C MET A 1 28.25 -9.50 47.05
N LEU A 2 27.54 -8.47 47.53
CA LEU A 2 26.72 -7.44 46.87
C LEU A 2 26.06 -7.72 45.50
N THR A 3 24.74 -7.86 45.55
CA THR A 3 23.75 -7.50 44.52
C THR A 3 23.87 -6.03 44.11
N ALA A 4 23.93 -5.74 42.81
CA ALA A 4 23.76 -4.39 42.28
C ALA A 4 22.85 -4.40 41.04
N GLN A 5 21.58 -4.14 41.32
CA GLN A 5 20.52 -3.83 40.38
C GLN A 5 20.76 -2.40 39.86
N ARG A 6 20.84 -2.22 38.54
CA ARG A 6 20.82 -0.89 37.90
C ARG A 6 19.74 -0.86 36.82
N GLN A 7 18.57 -0.47 37.28
CA GLN A 7 17.41 -0.12 36.49
C GLN A 7 17.55 1.35 36.08
N ILE A 8 17.71 1.60 34.78
CA ILE A 8 17.76 2.96 34.24
C ILE A 8 16.37 3.26 33.69
N CYS A 9 15.52 3.83 34.55
CA CYS A 9 14.28 4.48 34.14
C CYS A 9 14.60 5.90 33.70
N LEU A 10 14.34 6.25 32.44
CA LEU A 10 14.14 7.63 32.03
C LEU A 10 12.86 7.71 31.20
N GLN A 11 11.77 7.95 31.93
CA GLN A 11 10.53 8.49 31.40
C GLN A 11 10.80 9.91 30.90
N GLY A 12 10.36 10.20 29.68
CA GLY A 12 10.54 11.51 29.04
C GLY A 12 9.32 11.88 28.21
N ASN A 13 8.15 11.95 28.85
CA ASN A 13 6.94 12.53 28.30
C ASN A 13 7.18 14.00 27.92
N ARG A 14 7.20 14.30 26.63
CA ARG A 14 6.98 15.68 26.15
C ARG A 14 5.55 15.80 25.66
N SER A 15 4.66 16.03 26.62
CA SER A 15 3.38 16.69 26.37
C SER A 15 3.69 18.14 26.00
N PHE A 16 3.42 18.51 24.74
CA PHE A 16 3.28 19.90 24.34
C PHE A 16 2.04 20.04 23.47
N LYS A 17 0.95 20.46 24.11
CA LYS A 17 -0.19 21.19 23.53
C LYS A 17 -0.54 22.28 24.56
N PRO A 18 -1.35 23.31 24.25
CA PRO A 18 -1.75 23.88 22.96
C PRO A 18 -1.55 25.42 22.96
N ALA A 19 -1.91 26.10 21.86
CA ALA A 19 -2.65 27.38 21.84
C ALA A 19 -2.21 28.30 20.68
N CYS A 20 -3.07 28.45 19.69
CA CYS A 20 -3.20 29.70 18.98
C CYS A 20 -4.68 30.08 18.93
N LYS A 21 -4.92 31.33 19.31
CA LYS A 21 -6.20 31.93 19.66
C LYS A 21 -7.02 32.24 18.41
N ARG A 22 -8.33 32.14 18.63
CA ARG A 22 -9.48 32.66 17.91
C ARG A 22 -9.25 34.04 17.26
N THR A 23 -9.66 34.19 16.00
CA THR A 23 -10.27 35.42 15.49
C THR A 23 -11.59 35.05 14.81
N SER A 24 -12.63 35.79 15.20
CA SER A 24 -13.95 35.80 14.61
C SER A 24 -13.99 36.89 13.55
N ASP A 25 -14.34 36.55 12.31
CA ASP A 25 -14.90 37.53 11.39
C ASP A 25 -15.97 36.85 10.53
N GLY A 26 -17.18 37.40 10.61
CA GLY A 26 -18.33 36.94 9.86
C GLY A 26 -18.32 37.52 8.46
N SER A 27 -18.72 36.73 7.47
CA SER A 27 -19.18 37.31 6.20
C SER A 27 -20.15 36.34 5.55
N SER A 28 -21.43 36.65 5.74
CA SER A 28 -22.58 36.12 5.03
C SER A 28 -22.35 36.21 3.53
N ARG A 29 -22.44 35.09 2.80
CA ARG A 29 -22.87 35.11 1.40
C ARG A 29 -23.19 33.71 0.87
N SER A 30 -24.50 33.54 0.65
CA SER A 30 -25.11 32.85 -0.47
C SER A 30 -24.85 31.35 -0.61
N ALA A 31 -25.88 30.57 -0.26
CA ALA A 31 -26.06 29.21 -0.73
C ALA A 31 -26.21 29.20 -2.26
N VAL A 32 -25.08 29.21 -2.96
CA VAL A 32 -25.02 28.75 -4.35
C VAL A 32 -24.73 27.27 -4.25
N GLY A 33 -25.73 26.46 -4.58
CA GLY A 33 -25.57 25.02 -4.72
C GLY A 33 -24.48 24.74 -5.74
N VAL A 34 -23.26 24.51 -5.25
CA VAL A 34 -22.20 23.89 -6.03
C VAL A 34 -22.63 22.45 -6.19
N ARG A 35 -23.20 22.19 -7.36
CA ARG A 35 -23.30 20.84 -7.91
C ARG A 35 -21.85 20.36 -7.97
N VAL A 36 -21.48 19.46 -7.07
CA VAL A 36 -20.31 18.61 -7.26
C VAL A 36 -20.61 17.80 -8.50
N VAL A 37 -20.18 18.35 -9.64
CA VAL A 37 -19.84 17.53 -10.79
C VAL A 37 -18.76 16.62 -10.24
N ALA A 38 -19.09 15.34 -10.10
CA ALA A 38 -18.10 14.28 -9.99
C ALA A 38 -17.30 14.30 -11.28
N GLU A 39 -16.33 15.20 -11.34
CA GLU A 39 -15.23 15.17 -12.28
C GLU A 39 -14.03 14.63 -11.49
N GLU A 40 -14.00 13.31 -11.34
CA GLU A 40 -12.79 12.53 -11.16
C GLU A 40 -12.81 11.51 -12.28
N ALA A 41 -11.82 11.25 -13.10
CA ALA A 41 -10.47 11.76 -13.34
C ALA A 41 -10.10 11.13 -14.69
N PRO A 42 -9.13 11.66 -15.46
CA PRO A 42 -8.88 11.24 -16.84
C PRO A 42 -8.67 9.72 -16.94
N GLU A 43 -9.31 9.14 -17.96
CA GLU A 43 -9.20 7.75 -18.40
C GLU A 43 -7.74 7.38 -18.65
N LYS A 44 -7.06 6.96 -17.59
CA LYS A 44 -5.77 6.31 -17.64
C LYS A 44 -6.12 4.83 -17.85
N LEU A 45 -5.46 4.16 -18.81
CA LEU A 45 -5.62 2.72 -19.07
C LEU A 45 -5.11 1.85 -17.88
N SER A 46 -5.65 2.09 -16.69
CA SER A 46 -5.23 1.58 -15.38
C SER A 46 -6.46 1.25 -14.54
N GLY A 47 -7.35 0.41 -15.07
CA GLY A 47 -8.63 0.02 -14.46
C GLY A 47 -8.51 -0.92 -13.26
N VAL A 48 -7.38 -0.92 -12.56
CA VAL A 48 -7.09 -1.86 -11.47
C VAL A 48 -7.03 -1.05 -10.19
N LYS A 49 -8.06 -1.18 -9.36
CA LYS A 49 -8.12 -0.53 -8.06
C LYS A 49 -7.34 -1.36 -7.04
N GLU A 50 -6.86 -0.72 -5.99
CA GLU A 50 -6.34 -1.43 -4.82
C GLU A 50 -7.46 -2.34 -4.28
N GLY A 51 -7.13 -3.60 -3.99
CA GLY A 51 -8.08 -4.65 -3.61
C GLY A 51 -8.70 -5.43 -4.77
N SER A 52 -8.40 -5.08 -6.03
CA SER A 52 -8.83 -5.90 -7.18
C SER A 52 -8.10 -7.24 -7.19
N ARG A 53 -8.84 -8.30 -7.53
CA ARG A 53 -8.27 -9.61 -7.83
C ARG A 53 -7.68 -9.60 -9.23
N ILE A 54 -6.51 -10.19 -9.36
CA ILE A 54 -5.81 -10.28 -10.62
C ILE A 54 -5.34 -11.70 -10.86
N ARG A 55 -5.20 -12.06 -12.13
CA ARG A 55 -4.56 -13.30 -12.56
C ARG A 55 -3.35 -12.98 -13.40
N VAL A 56 -2.21 -13.59 -13.07
CA VAL A 56 -0.98 -13.40 -13.83
C VAL A 56 -1.05 -14.20 -15.12
N SER A 57 -0.83 -13.55 -16.26
CA SER A 57 -0.88 -14.18 -17.59
C SER A 57 0.50 -14.57 -18.13
N ARG A 58 1.58 -13.97 -17.60
CA ARG A 58 2.96 -14.25 -18.02
C ARG A 58 3.74 -15.03 -16.96
N SER A 59 4.69 -15.83 -17.42
CA SER A 59 5.64 -16.51 -16.53
C SER A 59 6.60 -15.50 -15.88
N LEU A 60 6.52 -15.38 -14.56
CA LEU A 60 7.33 -14.47 -13.74
C LEU A 60 7.93 -15.24 -12.56
N PRO A 61 9.15 -15.76 -12.68
CA PRO A 61 9.85 -16.42 -11.58
C PRO A 61 10.34 -15.40 -10.57
N ILE A 62 10.00 -15.63 -9.31
CA ILE A 62 10.30 -14.70 -8.22
C ILE A 62 11.13 -15.38 -7.14
N TYR A 63 12.16 -14.66 -6.66
CA TYR A 63 13.19 -15.19 -5.75
C TYR A 63 13.28 -14.46 -4.40
N HIS A 64 12.39 -13.50 -4.10
CA HIS A 64 12.50 -12.72 -2.85
C HIS A 64 11.88 -13.44 -1.63
N SER A 65 11.07 -14.49 -1.84
CA SER A 65 10.41 -15.18 -0.74
C SER A 65 11.39 -16.09 -0.01
N PRO A 66 11.58 -15.95 1.32
CA PRO A 66 12.53 -16.78 2.07
C PRO A 66 12.14 -18.25 2.11
N LYS A 67 10.87 -18.58 1.84
CA LYS A 67 10.34 -19.94 1.76
C LYS A 67 10.53 -20.58 0.38
N PHE A 68 10.58 -19.76 -0.67
CA PHE A 68 10.72 -20.19 -2.06
C PHE A 68 11.96 -19.56 -2.68
N LYS A 69 13.13 -19.97 -2.20
CA LYS A 69 14.41 -19.45 -2.71
C LYS A 69 14.80 -20.06 -4.06
N GLU A 70 14.23 -21.20 -4.39
CA GLU A 70 14.48 -21.94 -5.65
C GLU A 70 13.81 -21.27 -6.86
N GLY A 71 12.97 -20.27 -6.64
CA GLY A 71 12.17 -19.62 -7.67
C GLY A 71 10.74 -20.12 -7.64
N LEU A 72 9.79 -19.19 -7.52
CA LEU A 72 8.38 -19.49 -7.61
C LEU A 72 7.81 -18.81 -8.84
N ASP A 73 7.27 -19.60 -9.77
CA ASP A 73 6.52 -19.10 -10.91
C ASP A 73 5.13 -18.65 -10.47
N LEU A 74 4.79 -17.40 -10.78
CA LEU A 74 3.47 -16.83 -10.49
C LEU A 74 2.45 -17.02 -11.63
N GLU A 75 2.83 -17.68 -12.72
CA GLU A 75 1.95 -17.87 -13.89
C GLU A 75 0.63 -18.55 -13.49
N GLY A 76 -0.49 -17.94 -13.88
CA GLY A 76 -1.83 -18.46 -13.59
C GLY A 76 -2.24 -18.39 -12.12
N LYS A 77 -1.41 -17.84 -11.22
CA LYS A 77 -1.79 -17.60 -9.82
C LYS A 77 -2.65 -16.35 -9.72
N GLU A 78 -3.60 -16.42 -8.80
CA GLU A 78 -4.47 -15.31 -8.44
C GLU A 78 -3.87 -14.57 -7.24
N GLY A 79 -3.96 -13.25 -7.28
CA GLY A 79 -3.48 -12.38 -6.22
C GLY A 79 -4.38 -11.16 -6.05
N GLU A 80 -4.14 -10.42 -4.98
CA GLU A 80 -4.83 -9.18 -4.67
C GLU A 80 -3.85 -8.02 -4.76
N VAL A 81 -4.25 -6.94 -5.43
CA VAL A 81 -3.44 -5.72 -5.52
C VAL A 81 -3.49 -4.99 -4.19
N LEU A 82 -2.35 -4.86 -3.52
CA LEU A 82 -2.24 -4.14 -2.26
C LEU A 82 -2.17 -2.63 -2.46
N SER A 83 -1.32 -2.16 -3.37
CA SER A 83 -1.06 -0.73 -3.53
C SER A 83 -0.48 -0.37 -4.90
N ASP A 84 -0.77 0.85 -5.37
CA ASP A 84 -0.06 1.47 -6.50
C ASP A 84 1.07 2.38 -5.99
N VAL A 85 2.32 1.99 -6.27
CA VAL A 85 3.54 2.69 -5.86
C VAL A 85 3.86 3.88 -6.79
N SER A 86 3.10 4.11 -7.86
CA SER A 86 3.28 5.26 -8.75
C SER A 86 3.11 6.61 -8.05
N GLN A 87 2.28 6.66 -7.00
CA GLN A 87 1.97 7.89 -6.28
C GLN A 87 2.30 7.71 -4.79
N PHE A 88 3.34 8.38 -4.30
CA PHE A 88 3.70 8.34 -2.90
C PHE A 88 3.69 9.74 -2.29
N LYS A 89 2.74 10.00 -1.39
CA LYS A 89 2.63 11.26 -0.62
C LYS A 89 2.67 12.52 -1.51
N GLY A 90 1.93 12.50 -2.61
CA GLY A 90 1.87 13.61 -3.57
C GLY A 90 3.09 13.74 -4.48
N LYS A 91 3.99 12.76 -4.49
CA LYS A 91 5.10 12.67 -5.46
C LYS A 91 4.85 11.52 -6.42
N THR A 92 4.97 11.80 -7.71
CA THR A 92 4.99 10.77 -8.76
C THR A 92 6.35 10.09 -8.74
N LEU A 93 6.35 8.77 -8.51
CA LEU A 93 7.54 7.96 -8.57
C LEU A 93 7.71 7.39 -9.98
N SER A 94 8.95 7.30 -10.45
CA SER A 94 9.30 6.67 -11.73
C SER A 94 9.51 5.16 -11.57
N SER A 95 8.65 4.49 -10.78
CA SER A 95 8.76 3.04 -10.59
C SER A 95 8.41 2.34 -11.90
N THR A 96 9.31 1.50 -12.41
CA THR A 96 9.02 0.69 -13.58
C THR A 96 7.89 -0.31 -13.29
N LEU A 97 7.83 -0.87 -12.08
CA LEU A 97 6.82 -1.84 -11.63
C LEU A 97 5.95 -1.20 -10.53
N PRO A 98 4.82 -0.57 -10.88
CA PRO A 98 4.05 0.22 -9.93
C PRO A 98 3.10 -0.61 -9.05
N TYR A 99 2.63 -1.77 -9.51
CA TYR A 99 1.61 -2.52 -8.78
C TYR A 99 2.24 -3.47 -7.79
N LYS A 100 1.96 -3.27 -6.50
CA LYS A 100 2.34 -4.21 -5.44
C LYS A 100 1.21 -5.20 -5.23
N VAL A 101 1.48 -6.49 -5.43
CA VAL A 101 0.48 -7.55 -5.40
C VAL A 101 0.85 -8.59 -4.37
N GLN A 102 -0.14 -9.04 -3.61
CA GLN A 102 -0.03 -10.16 -2.69
C GLN A 102 -0.62 -11.43 -3.29
N PHE A 103 0.15 -12.51 -3.21
CA PHE A 103 -0.25 -13.85 -3.58
C PHE A 103 -0.29 -14.74 -2.34
N MET A 104 -1.31 -15.59 -2.26
CA MET A 104 -1.39 -16.66 -1.27
C MET A 104 -1.10 -17.97 -1.99
N VAL A 105 0.09 -18.51 -1.79
CA VAL A 105 0.51 -19.76 -2.45
C VAL A 105 0.61 -20.86 -1.40
N PRO A 106 -0.13 -21.98 -1.56
CA PRO A 106 0.01 -23.12 -0.67
C PRO A 106 1.39 -23.76 -0.87
N HIS A 107 2.14 -23.95 0.22
CA HIS A 107 3.44 -24.63 0.19
C HIS A 107 3.42 -25.88 1.08
N GLY A 108 3.07 -27.02 0.47
CA GLY A 108 3.11 -28.33 1.13
C GLY A 108 2.43 -28.34 2.51
N GLU A 109 3.11 -28.95 3.49
CA GLU A 109 2.66 -29.13 4.87
C GLU A 109 2.73 -27.84 5.71
N ALA A 110 3.37 -26.78 5.18
CA ALA A 110 3.76 -25.59 5.93
C ALA A 110 2.70 -24.48 5.94
N GLY A 111 1.54 -24.70 5.32
CA GLY A 111 0.46 -23.72 5.22
C GLY A 111 0.66 -22.69 4.11
N GLU A 112 -0.33 -21.82 3.94
CA GLU A 112 -0.34 -20.78 2.91
C GLU A 112 0.74 -19.72 3.17
N VAL A 113 1.55 -19.46 2.15
CA VAL A 113 2.63 -18.46 2.22
C VAL A 113 2.20 -17.20 1.48
N LYS A 114 2.36 -16.07 2.15
CA LYS A 114 2.16 -14.74 1.58
C LYS A 114 3.39 -14.34 0.78
N VAL A 115 3.24 -14.18 -0.53
CA VAL A 115 4.28 -13.71 -1.43
C VAL A 115 3.88 -12.33 -1.94
N ILE A 116 4.80 -11.37 -1.93
CA ILE A 116 4.51 -9.99 -2.36
C ILE A 116 5.39 -9.63 -3.54
N ALA A 117 4.81 -9.42 -4.72
CA ALA A 117 5.54 -9.08 -5.93
C ALA A 117 5.22 -7.67 -6.43
N HIS A 118 6.14 -7.07 -7.18
CA HIS A 118 5.85 -5.86 -7.95
C HIS A 118 5.64 -6.28 -9.40
N LEU A 119 4.52 -5.90 -10.00
CA LEU A 119 4.13 -6.25 -11.37
C LEU A 119 3.88 -5.00 -12.21
N ASN A 120 3.99 -5.16 -13.53
CA ASN A 120 3.51 -4.20 -14.51
C ASN A 120 2.04 -4.43 -14.83
N GLY A 121 1.35 -3.37 -15.29
CA GLY A 121 -0.04 -3.47 -15.75
C GLY A 121 -0.24 -4.27 -17.04
N THR A 122 0.83 -4.75 -17.68
CA THR A 122 0.77 -5.57 -18.91
C THR A 122 1.01 -7.06 -18.66
N GLU A 123 1.29 -7.45 -17.41
CA GLU A 123 1.66 -8.82 -17.03
C GLU A 123 0.51 -9.61 -16.37
N PHE A 124 -0.59 -8.93 -16.05
CA PHE A 124 -1.74 -9.51 -15.40
C PHE A 124 -3.05 -9.01 -16.01
N GLU A 125 -4.08 -9.82 -15.86
CA GLU A 125 -5.45 -9.50 -16.25
C GLU A 125 -6.30 -9.34 -14.99
N PRO A 126 -7.09 -8.27 -14.85
CA PRO A 126 -8.07 -8.16 -13.77
C PRO A 126 -9.18 -9.20 -13.94
N LEU A 127 -9.67 -9.74 -12.81
CA LEU A 127 -10.79 -10.67 -12.74
C LEU A 127 -12.11 -9.98 -12.40
#